data_AF-A0AAV8VBK9-F1
#
_entry.id   AF-A0AAV8VBK9-F1
#
_cell.length_a   1.000
_cell.length_b   1.000
_cell.length_c   1.000
_cell.angle_alpha   90.00
_cell.angle_beta   90.00
_cell.angle_gamma   90.00
#
_symmetry.space_group_name_H-M   'P 1'
#
loop_
_entity.id
_entity.type
_entity.pdbx_description
1 polymer ?
#
loop_
_entity_poly.entity_id
_entity_poly.type
_entity_poly.pdbx_seq_one_letter_code
_entity_poly.pdbx_strand_id
1 'polypeptide(L)'
;MPRLQCFTRFTFAQSVGGHKYKMPSIVHDATTPFKKATFGMGCFWACDALFGAQQGVLRTRVGDHTEVIEIDYDPKTISYEDLLATCPSFYITTTTRGESPKSHLKKEAHKRNEKLVTEIAPAGAFYPAEDYHQKYRLQAHSWLCEDLGLTPELLQSSHVAARLNGYIVGVGKEDDYEKDIAKLGLSDKIANYVRRHLKENAGGNLYC
;
A
#
# COMPACT_ATOMS: atom_id res chain seq x y z
N MET A 1 -20.53 -8.22 59.12
CA MET A 1 -19.92 -6.92 58.75
C MET A 1 -18.52 -7.19 58.22
N PRO A 2 -17.98 -6.48 57.19
CA PRO A 2 -18.56 -5.48 56.28
C PRO A 2 -18.63 -5.97 54.79
N ARG A 3 -19.72 -5.66 54.06
CA ARG A 3 -19.93 -4.65 52.98
C ARG A 3 -19.17 -4.91 51.66
N LEU A 4 -19.89 -5.24 50.57
CA LEU A 4 -20.22 -4.36 49.41
C LEU A 4 -18.96 -3.71 48.81
N GLN A 5 -18.69 -3.82 47.51
CA GLN A 5 -19.44 -3.08 46.48
C GLN A 5 -19.35 -3.75 45.10
N CYS A 6 -20.52 -4.01 44.53
CA CYS A 6 -20.77 -4.01 43.10
C CYS A 6 -20.43 -2.60 42.57
N PHE A 7 -19.44 -2.49 41.68
CA PHE A 7 -19.27 -1.31 40.86
C PHE A 7 -19.78 -1.60 39.46
N THR A 8 -21.05 -1.27 39.27
CA THR A 8 -21.64 -0.87 37.99
C THR A 8 -20.69 0.10 37.28
N ARG A 9 -20.12 -0.34 36.16
CA ARG A 9 -19.45 0.56 35.23
C ARG A 9 -20.54 1.41 34.60
N PHE A 10 -20.62 2.66 35.03
CA PHE A 10 -21.51 3.67 34.49
C PHE A 10 -21.26 3.80 32.98
N THR A 11 -22.19 3.31 32.16
CA THR A 11 -22.38 3.80 30.81
C THR A 11 -22.89 5.24 30.92
N PHE A 12 -22.00 6.21 30.72
CA PHE A 12 -22.44 7.56 30.42
C PHE A 12 -23.08 7.57 29.03
N ALA A 13 -24.39 7.34 28.99
CA ALA A 13 -25.22 7.76 27.88
C ALA A 13 -25.40 9.28 28.00
N GLN A 14 -24.47 10.05 27.43
CA GLN A 14 -24.78 11.44 27.07
C GLN A 14 -25.33 11.44 25.65
N SER A 15 -26.66 11.42 25.59
CA SER A 15 -27.44 11.85 24.44
C SER A 15 -27.22 13.36 24.27
N VAL A 16 -26.27 13.75 23.43
CA VAL A 16 -26.27 15.07 22.80
C VAL A 16 -26.62 14.86 21.34
N GLY A 17 -27.70 15.50 20.90
CA GLY A 17 -28.16 15.43 19.52
C GLY A 17 -27.05 15.86 18.57
N GLY A 18 -26.77 15.02 17.58
CA GLY A 18 -25.81 15.29 16.54
C GLY A 18 -26.21 14.47 15.33
N HIS A 19 -26.29 15.12 14.18
CA HIS A 19 -26.54 14.49 12.89
C HIS A 19 -25.81 13.15 12.79
N LYS A 20 -26.52 12.09 12.37
CA LYS A 20 -25.88 10.84 11.92
C LYS A 20 -25.13 11.14 10.62
N TYR A 21 -24.03 11.88 10.69
CA TYR A 21 -23.03 11.87 9.65
C TYR A 21 -22.47 10.46 9.67
N LYS A 22 -22.91 9.63 8.73
CA LYS A 22 -22.29 8.34 8.47
C LYS A 22 -20.90 8.68 7.93
N MET A 23 -19.94 8.84 8.85
CA MET A 23 -18.54 9.01 8.49
C MET A 23 -18.20 7.91 7.50
N PRO A 24 -17.61 8.23 6.34
CA PRO A 24 -17.18 7.19 5.45
C PRO A 24 -16.23 6.27 6.24
N SER A 25 -16.56 4.98 6.28
CA SER A 25 -15.74 3.99 6.95
C SER A 25 -14.48 3.80 6.13
N ILE A 26 -13.32 4.03 6.75
CA ILE A 26 -12.02 3.82 6.12
C ILE A 26 -11.97 2.42 5.51
N VAL A 27 -11.57 2.35 4.24
CA VAL A 27 -11.53 1.10 3.48
C VAL A 27 -10.18 0.43 3.65
N HIS A 28 -10.04 -0.33 4.74
CA HIS A 28 -8.91 -1.25 4.93
C HIS A 28 -9.05 -2.48 4.02
N ASP A 29 -10.22 -3.10 4.03
CA ASP A 29 -10.45 -4.35 3.31
C ASP A 29 -10.99 -4.10 1.89
N ALA A 30 -10.10 -4.20 0.90
CA ALA A 30 -10.52 -4.34 -0.49
C ALA A 30 -11.08 -5.75 -0.73
N THR A 31 -12.36 -5.85 -1.11
CA THR A 31 -13.04 -7.11 -1.41
C THR A 31 -12.96 -7.51 -2.89
N THR A 32 -12.35 -6.66 -3.72
CA THR A 32 -12.14 -6.91 -5.14
C THR A 32 -11.32 -8.19 -5.35
N PRO A 33 -11.77 -9.13 -6.21
CA PRO A 33 -10.96 -10.28 -6.60
C PRO A 33 -9.62 -9.84 -7.17
N PHE A 34 -8.53 -10.50 -6.75
CA PHE A 34 -7.18 -10.06 -7.07
C PHE A 34 -6.29 -11.19 -7.57
N LYS A 35 -5.22 -10.80 -8.27
CA LYS A 35 -4.04 -11.64 -8.55
C LYS A 35 -2.88 -11.16 -7.68
N LYS A 36 -1.88 -12.03 -7.51
CA LYS A 36 -0.65 -11.74 -6.76
C LYS A 36 0.54 -11.60 -7.70
N ALA A 37 1.36 -10.58 -7.48
CA ALA A 37 2.68 -10.44 -8.09
C ALA A 37 3.73 -10.31 -6.99
N THR A 38 4.91 -10.90 -7.20
CA THR A 38 6.04 -10.78 -6.29
C THR A 38 7.24 -10.29 -7.07
N PHE A 39 7.93 -9.29 -6.54
CA PHE A 39 9.12 -8.73 -7.15
C PHE A 39 10.20 -8.53 -6.10
N GLY A 40 11.41 -9.06 -6.31
CA GLY A 40 12.61 -8.66 -5.57
C GLY A 40 13.34 -7.57 -6.31
N MET A 41 13.39 -6.36 -5.76
CA MET A 41 13.82 -5.19 -6.52
C MET A 41 14.51 -4.11 -5.68
N GLY A 42 15.73 -4.39 -5.20
CA GLY A 42 16.46 -3.45 -4.34
C GLY A 42 15.59 -2.95 -3.20
N CYS A 43 15.86 -1.73 -2.73
CA CYS A 43 15.21 -1.20 -1.53
C CYS A 43 13.67 -1.18 -1.64
N PHE A 44 13.05 -2.08 -0.87
CA PHE A 44 11.62 -2.35 -0.89
C PHE A 44 10.72 -1.20 -0.40
N TRP A 45 11.26 -0.17 0.26
CA TRP A 45 10.48 0.96 0.77
C TRP A 45 10.06 1.89 -0.36
N ALA A 46 10.98 2.14 -1.29
CA ALA A 46 10.67 2.89 -2.50
C ALA A 46 9.63 2.13 -3.32
N CYS A 47 9.78 0.81 -3.45
CA CYS A 47 8.89 -0.03 -4.22
C CYS A 47 7.50 -0.15 -3.59
N ASP A 48 7.41 -0.26 -2.26
CA ASP A 48 6.14 -0.27 -1.52
C ASP A 48 5.35 1.02 -1.76
N ALA A 49 6.02 2.19 -1.73
CA ALA A 49 5.40 3.46 -2.07
C ALA A 49 5.00 3.56 -3.55
N LEU A 50 5.90 3.11 -4.45
CA LEU A 50 5.72 3.20 -5.90
C LEU A 50 4.52 2.38 -6.39
N PHE A 51 4.45 1.12 -5.98
CA PHE A 51 3.36 0.23 -6.32
C PHE A 51 2.08 0.59 -5.58
N GLY A 52 2.16 0.94 -4.29
CA GLY A 52 1.02 1.31 -3.48
C GLY A 52 0.19 2.44 -4.10
N ALA A 53 0.83 3.38 -4.81
CA ALA A 53 0.17 4.49 -5.51
C ALA A 53 -0.45 4.14 -6.89
N GLN A 54 -0.18 2.96 -7.47
CA GLN A 54 -0.71 2.59 -8.79
C GLN A 54 -2.18 2.21 -8.74
N GLN A 55 -3.01 2.79 -9.60
CA GLN A 55 -4.43 2.41 -9.65
C GLN A 55 -4.58 0.92 -9.95
N GLY A 56 -5.48 0.25 -9.23
CA GLY A 56 -5.66 -1.20 -9.32
C GLY A 56 -4.79 -2.02 -8.36
N VAL A 57 -3.76 -1.43 -7.73
CA VAL A 57 -3.07 -2.07 -6.62
C VAL A 57 -3.93 -1.99 -5.37
N LEU A 58 -4.22 -3.14 -4.79
CA LEU A 58 -5.08 -3.27 -3.62
C LEU A 58 -4.27 -3.31 -2.34
N ARG A 59 -3.18 -4.11 -2.29
CA ARG A 59 -2.35 -4.27 -1.10
C ARG A 59 -0.91 -4.48 -1.51
N THR A 60 0.00 -4.08 -0.64
CA THR A 60 1.43 -4.31 -0.78
C THR A 60 1.99 -4.77 0.56
N ARG A 61 2.95 -5.67 0.55
CA ARG A 61 3.68 -6.12 1.75
C ARG A 61 5.11 -6.45 1.38
N VAL A 62 6.05 -6.01 2.20
CA VAL A 62 7.47 -6.23 1.98
C VAL A 62 7.95 -7.48 2.74
N GLY A 63 8.89 -8.22 2.16
CA GLY A 63 9.39 -9.48 2.68
C GLY A 63 10.90 -9.47 2.91
N ASP A 64 11.35 -10.44 3.69
CA ASP A 64 12.73 -10.55 4.18
C ASP A 64 13.75 -11.05 3.12
N HIS A 65 15.02 -11.10 3.55
CA HIS A 65 16.20 -11.70 2.92
C HIS A 65 16.67 -11.21 1.53
N THR A 66 15.78 -10.69 0.68
CA THR A 66 16.11 -10.25 -0.69
C THR A 66 15.40 -8.97 -1.13
N GLU A 67 14.88 -8.19 -0.17
CA GLU A 67 14.09 -6.96 -0.41
C GLU A 67 12.99 -7.18 -1.46
N VAL A 68 12.06 -8.08 -1.12
CA VAL A 68 10.93 -8.44 -1.98
C VAL A 68 9.66 -7.70 -1.59
N ILE A 69 8.77 -7.51 -2.56
CA ILE A 69 7.42 -7.00 -2.36
C ILE A 69 6.41 -7.98 -2.96
N GLU A 70 5.36 -8.32 -2.20
CA GLU A 70 4.17 -9.00 -2.71
C GLU A 70 3.03 -7.97 -2.87
N ILE A 71 2.34 -8.04 -4.01
CA ILE A 71 1.33 -7.09 -4.44
C ILE A 71 0.05 -7.85 -4.76
N ASP A 72 -1.04 -7.48 -4.09
CA ASP A 72 -2.39 -7.89 -4.49
C ASP A 72 -2.94 -6.82 -5.44
N TYR A 73 -3.31 -7.19 -6.67
CA TYR A 73 -3.79 -6.25 -7.69
C TYR A 73 -5.05 -6.75 -8.40
N ASP A 74 -5.90 -5.81 -8.82
CA ASP A 74 -7.05 -6.08 -9.68
C ASP A 74 -6.61 -6.14 -11.15
N PRO A 75 -6.62 -7.32 -11.79
CA PRO A 75 -6.19 -7.48 -13.18
C PRO A 75 -7.12 -6.79 -14.19
N LYS A 76 -8.31 -6.32 -13.78
CA LYS A 76 -9.19 -5.52 -14.65
C LYS A 76 -8.77 -4.05 -14.71
N THR A 77 -8.01 -3.59 -13.71
CA THR A 77 -7.59 -2.19 -13.58
C THR A 77 -6.13 -2.00 -13.97
N ILE A 78 -5.25 -2.95 -13.59
CA ILE A 78 -3.82 -2.91 -13.92
C ILE A 78 -3.35 -4.29 -14.38
N SER A 79 -2.65 -4.33 -15.52
CA SER A 79 -2.10 -5.59 -16.03
C SER A 79 -0.81 -5.97 -15.30
N TYR A 80 -0.39 -7.23 -15.43
CA TYR A 80 0.91 -7.65 -14.90
C TYR A 80 2.05 -6.91 -15.62
N GLU A 81 1.89 -6.66 -16.92
CA GLU A 81 2.83 -5.91 -17.74
C GLU A 81 2.97 -4.45 -17.28
N ASP A 82 1.87 -3.81 -16.87
CA ASP A 82 1.92 -2.45 -16.34
C ASP A 82 2.61 -2.40 -14.96
N LEU A 83 2.38 -3.41 -14.11
CA LEU A 83 3.15 -3.56 -12.86
C LEU A 83 4.64 -3.75 -13.16
N LEU A 84 4.98 -4.55 -14.17
CA LEU A 84 6.36 -4.77 -14.58
C LEU A 84 7.02 -3.48 -15.09
N ALA A 85 6.28 -2.67 -15.85
CA ALA A 85 6.73 -1.40 -16.39
C ALA A 85 6.82 -0.29 -15.32
N THR A 86 6.10 -0.43 -14.21
CA THR A 86 6.16 0.52 -13.08
C THR A 86 7.54 0.53 -12.43
N CYS A 87 8.35 -0.52 -12.58
CA CYS A 87 9.68 -0.64 -11.97
C CYS A 87 10.78 -0.07 -12.89
N PRO A 88 11.44 1.04 -12.53
CA PRO A 88 12.56 1.58 -13.28
C PRO A 88 13.85 0.83 -12.91
N SER A 89 13.98 -0.41 -13.38
CA SER A 89 15.17 -1.27 -13.26
C SER A 89 15.62 -1.58 -11.82
N PHE A 90 15.65 -2.87 -11.47
CA PHE A 90 16.71 -3.59 -10.75
C PHE A 90 16.06 -4.84 -10.16
N TYR A 91 16.32 -5.98 -10.80
CA TYR A 91 15.89 -7.32 -10.41
C TYR A 91 14.35 -7.49 -10.33
N ILE A 92 13.81 -8.50 -10.97
CA ILE A 92 12.40 -8.89 -10.85
C ILE A 92 12.42 -10.39 -10.65
N THR A 93 12.43 -10.82 -9.40
CA THR A 93 12.22 -12.22 -9.06
C THR A 93 10.72 -12.51 -8.97
N THR A 94 10.25 -13.12 -10.06
CA THR A 94 9.16 -14.12 -10.12
C THR A 94 7.74 -13.66 -10.48
N THR A 95 6.92 -14.68 -10.76
CA THR A 95 5.69 -14.67 -11.55
C THR A 95 4.48 -14.99 -10.70
N THR A 96 3.29 -14.65 -11.19
CA THR A 96 2.07 -15.41 -10.85
C THR A 96 2.31 -16.89 -11.11
N ARG A 97 1.65 -17.79 -10.36
CA ARG A 97 1.68 -19.23 -10.61
C ARG A 97 1.03 -19.51 -11.99
N GLY A 98 1.80 -19.46 -13.08
CA GLY A 98 1.33 -19.85 -14.43
C GLY A 98 1.81 -19.06 -15.66
N GLU A 99 2.43 -17.88 -15.52
CA GLU A 99 2.80 -17.05 -16.69
C GLU A 99 4.29 -16.64 -16.67
N SER A 100 5.02 -16.84 -17.77
CA SER A 100 6.45 -16.49 -17.86
C SER A 100 6.64 -15.10 -18.51
N PRO A 101 7.07 -14.07 -17.77
CA PRO A 101 7.29 -12.71 -18.31
C PRO A 101 8.58 -12.58 -19.14
N LYS A 102 9.29 -13.69 -19.40
CA LYS A 102 10.57 -13.73 -20.13
C LYS A 102 10.52 -13.00 -21.47
N SER A 103 9.42 -13.12 -22.22
CA SER A 103 9.29 -12.50 -23.55
C SER A 103 9.14 -10.97 -23.45
N HIS A 104 8.36 -10.48 -22.49
CA HIS A 104 8.18 -9.05 -22.24
C HIS A 104 9.50 -8.43 -21.74
N LEU A 105 10.15 -9.03 -20.73
CA LEU A 105 11.41 -8.53 -20.21
C LEU A 105 12.53 -8.48 -21.25
N LYS A 106 12.62 -9.48 -22.13
CA LYS A 106 13.58 -9.46 -23.25
C LYS A 106 13.31 -8.31 -24.21
N LYS A 107 12.04 -8.02 -24.51
CA LYS A 107 11.66 -6.89 -25.37
C LYS A 107 12.02 -5.55 -24.72
N GLU A 108 11.73 -5.38 -23.43
CA GLU A 108 12.05 -4.13 -22.71
C GLU A 108 13.55 -3.92 -22.52
N ALA A 109 14.31 -4.98 -22.22
CA ALA A 109 15.77 -4.92 -22.18
C ALA A 109 16.35 -4.55 -23.56
N HIS A 110 15.81 -5.13 -24.64
CA HIS A 110 16.21 -4.81 -26.00
C HIS A 110 15.91 -3.35 -26.38
N LYS A 111 14.72 -2.84 -26.05
CA LYS A 111 14.36 -1.42 -26.26
C LYS A 111 15.31 -0.46 -25.53
N ARG A 112 15.77 -0.84 -24.34
CA ARG A 112 16.70 -0.04 -23.51
C ARG A 112 18.17 -0.26 -23.84
N ASN A 113 18.48 -1.16 -24.78
CA ASN A 113 19.85 -1.59 -25.08
C ASN A 113 20.62 -2.08 -23.82
N GLU A 114 19.90 -2.71 -22.89
CA GLU A 114 20.43 -3.22 -21.63
C GLU A 114 20.49 -4.76 -21.64
N LYS A 115 21.45 -5.32 -20.91
CA LYS A 115 21.49 -6.77 -20.68
C LYS A 115 20.49 -7.14 -19.58
N LEU A 116 19.57 -8.06 -19.89
CA LEU A 116 18.69 -8.63 -18.88
C LEU A 116 19.51 -9.47 -17.88
N VAL A 117 19.73 -8.94 -16.67
CA VAL A 117 20.37 -9.65 -15.54
C VAL A 117 19.34 -10.19 -14.53
N THR A 118 18.06 -9.97 -14.81
CA THR A 118 16.94 -10.38 -13.97
C THR A 118 16.71 -11.89 -14.01
N GLU A 119 16.72 -12.53 -12.85
CA GLU A 119 16.32 -13.93 -12.69
C GLU A 119 14.78 -14.07 -12.66
N ILE A 120 14.23 -14.87 -13.57
CA ILE A 120 12.83 -15.29 -13.50
C ILE A 120 12.77 -16.73 -12.98
N ALA A 121 12.35 -16.87 -11.73
CA ALA A 121 12.07 -18.14 -11.07
C ALA A 121 10.58 -18.26 -10.70
N PRO A 122 10.08 -19.44 -10.30
CA PRO A 122 8.80 -19.56 -9.61
C PRO A 122 8.85 -18.86 -8.24
N ALA A 123 7.76 -18.21 -7.84
CA ALA A 123 7.67 -17.60 -6.51
C ALA A 123 7.82 -18.69 -5.42
N GLY A 124 8.76 -18.45 -4.50
CA GLY A 124 8.98 -19.29 -3.32
C GLY A 124 7.99 -18.99 -2.20
N ALA A 125 8.30 -19.45 -0.98
CA ALA A 125 7.59 -18.98 0.21
C ALA A 125 7.86 -17.48 0.42
N PHE A 126 6.83 -16.72 0.77
CA PHE A 126 6.94 -15.32 1.16
C PHE A 126 6.93 -15.21 2.69
N TYR A 127 7.95 -14.57 3.24
CA TYR A 127 8.06 -14.27 4.66
C TYR A 127 8.02 -12.75 4.84
N PRO A 128 6.98 -12.20 5.50
CA PRO A 128 6.90 -10.77 5.75
C PRO A 128 8.12 -10.26 6.52
N ALA A 129 8.65 -9.11 6.12
CA ALA A 129 9.65 -8.38 6.92
C ALA A 129 9.00 -7.79 8.18
N GLU A 130 9.83 -7.37 9.13
CA GLU A 130 9.40 -6.78 10.40
C GLU A 130 8.43 -5.60 10.21
N ASP A 131 7.55 -5.39 11.18
CA ASP A 131 6.45 -4.42 11.09
C ASP A 131 6.91 -3.00 10.75
N TYR A 132 8.08 -2.57 11.23
CA TYR A 132 8.61 -1.24 10.95
C TYR A 132 9.00 -1.05 9.47
N HIS A 133 9.17 -2.12 8.68
CA HIS A 133 9.40 -2.03 7.26
C HIS A 133 8.11 -1.83 6.45
N GLN A 134 6.95 -2.20 6.99
CA GLN A 134 5.68 -2.19 6.28
C GLN A 134 5.10 -0.79 6.18
N LYS A 135 4.89 -0.23 4.97
CA LYS A 135 4.42 1.16 4.82
C LYS A 135 5.31 2.16 5.57
N TYR A 136 6.62 1.95 5.47
CA TYR A 136 7.65 2.73 6.16
C TYR A 136 7.43 4.24 6.07
N ARG A 137 7.03 4.74 4.88
CA ARG A 137 6.79 6.17 4.66
C ARG A 137 5.55 6.67 5.39
N LEU A 138 4.47 5.89 5.42
CA LEU A 138 3.26 6.21 6.16
C LEU A 138 3.50 6.20 7.68
N GLN A 139 4.29 5.25 8.18
CA GLN A 139 4.61 5.12 9.60
C GLN A 139 5.37 6.33 10.17
N ALA A 140 6.08 7.11 9.33
CA ALA A 140 6.69 8.37 9.75
C ALA A 140 5.65 9.44 10.17
N HIS A 141 4.36 9.22 9.89
CA HIS A 141 3.25 10.09 10.24
C HIS A 141 2.37 9.41 11.31
N SER A 142 2.87 9.34 12.55
CA SER A 142 2.23 8.60 13.66
C SER A 142 0.75 8.97 13.86
N TRP A 143 0.45 10.27 13.91
CA TRP A 143 -0.92 10.75 14.08
C TRP A 143 -1.86 10.26 12.97
N LEU A 144 -1.36 10.12 11.74
CA LEU A 144 -2.16 9.65 10.61
C LEU A 144 -2.41 8.14 10.74
N CYS A 145 -1.42 7.37 11.19
CA CYS A 145 -1.60 5.95 11.48
C CYS A 145 -2.63 5.72 12.59
N GLU A 146 -2.61 6.54 13.64
CA GLU A 146 -3.60 6.51 14.73
C GLU A 146 -5.02 6.85 14.24
N ASP A 147 -5.18 7.92 13.46
CA ASP A 147 -6.49 8.36 12.92
C ASP A 147 -7.08 7.34 11.94
N LEU A 148 -6.20 6.59 11.25
CA LEU A 148 -6.55 5.47 10.37
C LEU A 148 -6.73 4.14 11.11
N GLY A 149 -6.42 4.07 12.42
CA GLY A 149 -6.51 2.82 13.19
C GLY A 149 -5.58 1.71 12.70
N LEU A 150 -4.41 2.05 12.14
CA LEU A 150 -3.48 1.06 11.59
C LEU A 150 -2.78 0.26 12.69
N THR A 151 -2.99 -1.06 12.66
CA THR A 151 -2.22 -2.06 13.42
C THR A 151 -1.09 -2.63 12.55
N PRO A 152 -0.11 -3.35 13.14
CA PRO A 152 0.90 -4.10 12.36
C PRO A 152 0.31 -4.98 11.24
N GLU A 153 -0.80 -5.67 11.52
CA GLU A 153 -1.48 -6.51 10.56
C GLU A 153 -2.11 -5.69 9.43
N LEU A 154 -2.67 -4.52 9.77
CA LEU A 154 -3.24 -3.61 8.78
C LEU A 154 -2.17 -2.94 7.92
N LEU A 155 -0.95 -2.70 8.41
CA LEU A 155 0.13 -2.17 7.57
C LEU A 155 0.47 -3.12 6.40
N GLN A 156 0.22 -4.41 6.54
CA GLN A 156 0.46 -5.44 5.51
C GLN A 156 -0.74 -5.70 4.58
N SER A 157 -1.95 -5.32 5.01
CA SER A 157 -3.20 -5.78 4.38
C SER A 157 -4.19 -4.66 4.03
N SER A 158 -3.97 -3.44 4.52
CA SER A 158 -4.87 -2.31 4.35
C SER A 158 -4.71 -1.67 2.98
N HIS A 159 -5.82 -1.55 2.25
CA HIS A 159 -5.87 -0.86 0.96
C HIS A 159 -5.53 0.62 1.12
N VAL A 160 -6.19 1.31 2.05
CA VAL A 160 -5.86 2.72 2.34
C VAL A 160 -4.39 2.90 2.71
N ALA A 161 -3.79 1.98 3.46
CA ALA A 161 -2.39 2.11 3.85
C ALA A 161 -1.47 2.03 2.62
N ALA A 162 -1.72 1.07 1.72
CA ALA A 162 -0.97 0.95 0.47
C ALA A 162 -1.06 2.23 -0.38
N ARG A 163 -2.26 2.78 -0.57
CA ARG A 163 -2.45 4.04 -1.31
C ARG A 163 -1.69 5.20 -0.65
N LEU A 164 -1.94 5.43 0.64
CA LEU A 164 -1.42 6.61 1.34
C LEU A 164 0.09 6.57 1.54
N ASN A 165 0.70 5.38 1.66
CA ASN A 165 2.16 5.23 1.74
C ASN A 165 2.88 5.76 0.49
N GLY A 166 2.27 5.66 -0.69
CA GLY A 166 2.79 6.27 -1.91
C GLY A 166 2.46 7.77 -2.00
N TYR A 167 1.20 8.13 -1.77
CA TYR A 167 0.77 9.53 -1.91
C TYR A 167 1.50 10.49 -0.96
N ILE A 168 1.80 10.06 0.27
CA ILE A 168 2.46 10.91 1.27
C ILE A 168 3.89 11.29 0.86
N VAL A 169 4.53 10.53 -0.02
CA VAL A 169 5.86 10.84 -0.58
C VAL A 169 5.81 11.36 -2.01
N GLY A 170 4.65 11.84 -2.47
CA GLY A 170 4.55 12.49 -3.78
C GLY A 170 4.45 11.55 -4.97
N VAL A 171 4.17 10.25 -4.73
CA VAL A 171 3.96 9.28 -5.82
C VAL A 171 2.49 9.25 -6.20
N GLY A 172 2.23 9.30 -7.51
CA GLY A 172 0.89 9.21 -8.08
C GLY A 172 0.43 10.56 -8.64
N LYS A 173 -0.69 10.54 -9.35
CA LYS A 173 -1.28 11.75 -9.93
C LYS A 173 -2.30 12.33 -8.97
N GLU A 174 -2.35 13.66 -8.86
CA GLU A 174 -3.36 14.36 -8.06
C GLU A 174 -4.78 13.96 -8.47
N ASP A 175 -5.06 13.91 -9.77
CA ASP A 175 -6.38 13.53 -10.29
C ASP A 175 -6.82 12.12 -9.85
N ASP A 176 -5.86 11.20 -9.69
CA ASP A 176 -6.15 9.86 -9.22
C ASP A 176 -6.38 9.83 -7.72
N TYR A 177 -5.61 10.63 -6.98
CA TYR A 177 -5.82 10.81 -5.54
C TYR A 177 -7.20 11.42 -5.24
N GLU A 178 -7.65 12.42 -6.00
CA GLU A 178 -8.98 13.01 -5.81
C GLU A 178 -10.11 11.99 -5.98
N LYS A 179 -9.97 11.07 -6.94
CA LYS A 179 -10.94 9.97 -7.14
C LYS A 179 -10.89 8.96 -6.01
N ASP A 180 -9.73 8.79 -5.38
CA ASP A 180 -9.51 7.81 -4.33
C ASP A 180 -10.01 8.27 -2.96
N ILE A 181 -10.05 9.58 -2.66
CA ILE A 181 -10.54 10.11 -1.37
C ILE A 181 -11.88 9.49 -0.97
N ALA A 182 -12.88 9.56 -1.86
CA ALA A 182 -14.21 9.02 -1.59
C ALA A 182 -14.22 7.49 -1.53
N LYS A 183 -13.41 6.81 -2.35
CA LYS A 183 -13.32 5.35 -2.39
C LYS A 183 -12.64 4.76 -1.16
N LEU A 184 -11.65 5.47 -0.62
CA LEU A 184 -10.89 5.08 0.57
C LEU A 184 -11.59 5.51 1.86
N GLY A 185 -12.62 6.34 1.75
CA GLY A 185 -13.40 6.84 2.87
C GLY A 185 -12.65 7.84 3.74
N LEU A 186 -11.74 8.62 3.15
CA LEU A 186 -10.93 9.58 3.90
C LEU A 186 -11.79 10.74 4.41
N SER A 187 -11.51 11.19 5.64
CA SER A 187 -12.03 12.46 6.15
C SER A 187 -11.35 13.63 5.45
N ASP A 188 -11.99 14.80 5.42
CA ASP A 188 -11.40 16.02 4.82
C ASP A 188 -10.05 16.37 5.46
N LYS A 189 -9.90 16.13 6.77
CA LYS A 189 -8.63 16.34 7.50
C LYS A 189 -7.50 15.50 6.91
N ILE A 190 -7.71 14.19 6.78
CA ILE A 190 -6.73 13.27 6.20
C ILE A 190 -6.52 13.61 4.72
N ALA A 191 -7.61 13.86 3.99
CA ALA A 191 -7.58 14.12 2.57
C ALA A 191 -6.72 15.35 2.24
N ASN A 192 -6.92 16.44 2.96
CA ASN A 192 -6.18 17.69 2.81
C ASN A 192 -4.71 17.54 3.19
N TYR A 193 -4.42 16.78 4.24
CA TYR A 193 -3.04 16.52 4.65
C TYR A 193 -2.25 15.79 3.58
N VAL A 194 -2.77 14.67 3.11
CA VAL A 194 -2.08 13.85 2.09
C VAL A 194 -2.01 14.61 0.77
N ARG A 195 -3.03 15.39 0.39
CA ARG A 195 -2.99 16.25 -0.81
C ARG A 195 -1.80 17.22 -0.78
N ARG A 196 -1.59 17.87 0.36
CA ARG A 196 -0.48 18.81 0.54
C ARG A 196 0.86 18.10 0.37
N HIS A 197 1.02 16.94 1.01
CA HIS A 197 2.23 16.13 0.88
C HIS A 197 2.45 15.59 -0.54
N LEU A 198 1.39 15.16 -1.23
CA LEU A 198 1.46 14.73 -2.63
C LEU A 198 2.03 15.83 -3.55
N LYS A 199 1.64 17.09 -3.30
CA LYS A 199 2.13 18.26 -4.03
C LYS A 199 3.55 18.65 -3.66
N GLU A 200 3.81 18.81 -2.37
CA GLU A 200 5.11 19.27 -1.85
C GLU A 200 6.23 18.28 -2.14
N ASN A 201 5.92 16.99 -2.20
CA ASN A 201 6.87 15.92 -2.44
C ASN A 201 6.88 15.43 -3.90
N ALA A 202 6.15 16.09 -4.81
CA ALA A 202 6.06 15.65 -6.19
C ALA A 202 7.45 15.59 -6.85
N GLY A 203 7.80 14.42 -7.39
CA GLY A 203 9.07 14.21 -8.09
C GLY A 203 10.31 14.02 -7.19
N GLY A 204 10.17 14.00 -5.86
CA GLY A 204 11.28 13.72 -4.96
C GLY A 204 10.78 13.08 -3.68
N ASN A 205 11.18 11.82 -3.41
CA ASN A 205 11.20 11.14 -2.09
C ASN A 205 11.27 9.60 -2.16
N LEU A 206 11.64 9.01 -3.31
CA LEU A 206 11.86 7.56 -3.43
C LEU A 206 13.31 7.12 -3.13
N TYR A 207 13.99 7.83 -2.23
CA TYR A 207 15.31 7.41 -1.76
C TYR A 207 15.21 6.28 -0.74
N CYS A 208 16.35 5.67 -0.49
CA CYS A 208 16.64 4.88 0.69
C CYS A 208 17.77 5.64 1.40
#